data_AF-B8D3Y5-F1
#
_entry.id   AF-B8D3Y5-F1
#
_cell.length_a   1.000
_cell.length_b   1.000
_cell.length_c   1.000
_cell.angle_alpha   90.00
_cell.angle_beta   90.00
_cell.angle_gamma   90.00
#
_symmetry.space_group_name_H-M   'P 1'
#
loop_
_entity.id
_entity.type
_entity.pdbx_description
1 polymer ?
#
loop_
_entity_poly.entity_id
_entity_poly.type
_entity_poly.pdbx_seq_one_letter_code
_entity_poly.pdbx_strand_id
1 'polypeptide(L)'
;MGSILAEGAYRAALKIAGLKNLYPGELLRYTVQVKGVGVGAHGIRSGKDYPQPIAYAGSVQGGDHTSVAGLPVDNDSSEAWSVFLDSGVVCMFTAVDDSTMIKYLNTVTGWNITREEFYGEIAPRVLSLQRILLLLGGPDVTWDPRIHDDNPPRFYEPLPSGPYKGARVDPSDVRSKLAEYYKGLGWDEYGIPTEETLRRLKLYDAVEVARELRERIEG
;
A
#
# COMPACT_ATOMS: atom_id res chain seq x y z
N MET A 1 9.74 29.15 -6.41
CA MET A 1 10.21 27.75 -6.28
C MET A 1 9.67 27.08 -5.03
N GLY A 2 9.83 27.66 -3.82
CA GLY A 2 9.30 27.07 -2.58
C GLY A 2 7.81 26.73 -2.62
N SER A 3 6.97 27.58 -3.20
CA SER A 3 5.52 27.33 -3.38
C SER A 3 5.18 26.16 -4.31
N ILE A 4 6.09 25.71 -5.15
CA ILE A 4 5.90 24.52 -5.98
C ILE A 4 6.33 23.27 -5.20
N LEU A 5 7.46 23.36 -4.50
CA LEU A 5 8.01 22.24 -3.75
C LEU A 5 7.17 21.89 -2.50
N ALA A 6 6.47 22.87 -1.92
CA ALA A 6 5.58 22.66 -0.78
C ALA A 6 4.39 21.73 -1.06
N GLU A 7 4.01 21.54 -2.32
CA GLU A 7 2.91 20.66 -2.75
C GLU A 7 3.28 19.15 -2.70
N GLY A 8 4.53 18.83 -2.34
CA GLY A 8 5.07 17.48 -2.34
C GLY A 8 5.65 17.06 -3.68
N ALA A 9 6.49 16.01 -3.66
CA ALA A 9 7.32 15.62 -4.80
C ALA A 9 6.51 15.29 -6.07
N TYR A 10 5.39 14.57 -5.94
CA TYR A 10 4.53 14.21 -7.06
C TYR A 10 3.95 15.44 -7.77
N ARG A 11 3.23 16.30 -7.04
CA ARG A 11 2.61 17.52 -7.60
C ARG A 11 3.66 18.52 -8.10
N ALA A 12 4.78 18.65 -7.38
CA ALA A 12 5.89 19.50 -7.81
C ALA A 12 6.42 19.03 -9.17
N ALA A 13 6.62 17.72 -9.37
CA ALA A 13 7.07 17.18 -10.64
C ALA A 13 6.07 17.45 -11.78
N LEU A 14 4.76 17.23 -11.56
CA LEU A 14 3.72 17.54 -12.55
C LEU A 14 3.74 19.02 -12.96
N LYS A 15 3.82 19.93 -11.97
CA LYS A 15 3.82 21.38 -12.20
C LYS A 15 5.08 21.83 -12.94
N ILE A 16 6.25 21.31 -12.56
CA ILE A 16 7.52 21.63 -13.22
C ILE A 16 7.53 21.08 -14.65
N ALA A 17 6.95 19.90 -14.89
CA ALA A 17 6.83 19.33 -16.24
C ALA A 17 6.00 20.25 -17.13
N GLY A 18 4.84 20.71 -16.67
CA GLY A 18 4.01 21.69 -17.37
C GLY A 18 4.76 23.00 -17.66
N LEU A 19 5.45 23.57 -16.67
CA LEU A 19 6.24 24.81 -16.85
C LEU A 19 7.38 24.66 -17.88
N LYS A 20 7.92 23.45 -18.03
CA LYS A 20 9.00 23.13 -18.96
C LYS A 20 8.51 22.53 -20.28
N ASN A 21 7.20 22.40 -20.47
CA ASN A 21 6.59 21.72 -21.61
C ASN A 21 7.14 20.30 -21.84
N LEU A 22 7.30 19.54 -20.74
CA LEU A 22 7.75 18.16 -20.72
C LEU A 22 6.58 17.22 -20.43
N TYR A 23 6.70 15.95 -20.83
CA TYR A 23 5.75 14.93 -20.39
C TYR A 23 5.94 14.65 -18.90
N PRO A 24 4.86 14.49 -18.11
CA PRO A 24 4.95 14.21 -16.67
C PRO A 24 5.90 13.07 -16.29
N GLY A 25 5.90 11.97 -17.08
CA GLY A 25 6.76 10.80 -16.86
C GLY A 25 8.25 11.11 -16.86
N GLU A 26 8.68 12.14 -17.61
CA GLU A 26 10.08 12.55 -17.68
C GLU A 26 10.61 13.10 -16.35
N LEU A 27 9.73 13.70 -15.54
CA LEU A 27 10.09 14.17 -14.20
C LEU A 27 9.69 13.19 -13.10
N LEU A 28 8.56 12.48 -13.24
CA LEU A 28 8.11 11.50 -12.25
C LEU A 28 9.11 10.35 -12.04
N ARG A 29 9.91 10.00 -13.04
CA ARG A 29 10.99 9.00 -12.87
C ARG A 29 12.04 9.38 -11.81
N TYR A 30 12.14 10.67 -11.47
CA TYR A 30 13.05 11.18 -10.43
C TYR A 30 12.36 11.31 -9.07
N THR A 31 11.04 11.15 -9.01
CA THR A 31 10.29 11.18 -7.75
C THR A 31 10.23 9.79 -7.14
N VAL A 32 10.84 9.61 -5.97
CA VAL A 32 10.77 8.35 -5.21
C VAL A 32 9.51 8.40 -4.35
N GLN A 33 8.37 8.06 -4.97
CA GLN A 33 7.05 8.14 -4.37
C GLN A 33 6.18 6.97 -4.85
N VAL A 34 5.20 6.60 -4.04
CA VAL A 34 4.10 5.72 -4.44
C VAL A 34 2.78 6.38 -4.03
N LYS A 35 1.86 6.53 -4.99
CA LYS A 35 0.54 7.17 -4.82
C LYS A 35 0.60 8.55 -4.14
N GLY A 36 1.55 9.38 -4.56
CA GLY A 36 1.78 10.74 -4.09
C GLY A 36 2.62 10.85 -2.82
N VAL A 37 2.84 9.75 -2.11
CA VAL A 37 3.56 9.71 -0.83
C VAL A 37 5.03 9.35 -1.07
N GLY A 38 5.94 10.16 -0.53
CA GLY A 38 7.37 9.90 -0.62
C GLY A 38 7.74 8.59 0.09
N VAL A 39 8.56 7.76 -0.55
CA VAL A 39 8.96 6.48 0.05
C VAL A 39 9.85 6.71 1.27
N GLY A 40 9.56 6.00 2.36
CA GLY A 40 10.38 5.99 3.58
C GLY A 40 11.83 5.57 3.33
N ALA A 41 12.68 5.65 4.35
CA ALA A 41 14.13 5.45 4.24
C ALA A 41 14.57 3.98 4.06
N HIS A 42 13.80 3.18 3.32
CA HIS A 42 14.02 1.76 3.08
C HIS A 42 13.92 1.43 1.60
N GLY A 43 14.66 0.40 1.17
CA GLY A 43 14.78 0.04 -0.25
C GLY A 43 14.65 -1.46 -0.48
N ILE A 44 13.90 -1.83 -1.52
CA ILE A 44 13.62 -3.23 -1.86
C ILE A 44 14.71 -3.89 -2.73
N ARG A 45 15.62 -3.09 -3.29
CA ARG A 45 16.58 -3.54 -4.33
C ARG A 45 17.59 -4.59 -3.88
N SER A 46 18.01 -4.55 -2.61
CA SER A 46 19.03 -5.48 -2.10
C SER A 46 18.44 -6.82 -1.67
N GLY A 47 17.13 -6.88 -1.38
CA GLY A 47 16.49 -8.00 -0.70
C GLY A 47 17.01 -8.25 0.73
N LYS A 48 17.64 -7.24 1.36
CA LYS A 48 18.23 -7.32 2.71
C LYS A 48 17.64 -6.34 3.71
N ASP A 49 16.81 -5.43 3.22
CA ASP A 49 15.96 -4.59 4.06
C ASP A 49 14.69 -5.38 4.43
N TYR A 50 13.91 -4.91 5.40
CA TYR A 50 12.67 -5.59 5.79
C TYR A 50 11.53 -5.48 4.76
N PRO A 51 11.39 -4.42 3.93
CA PRO A 51 10.26 -4.33 3.02
C PRO A 51 10.38 -5.36 1.91
N GLN A 52 9.26 -6.04 1.65
CA GLN A 52 9.11 -6.95 0.52
C GLN A 52 9.03 -6.18 -0.80
N PRO A 53 9.22 -6.83 -1.97
CA PRO A 53 9.13 -6.16 -3.27
C PRO A 53 7.81 -5.41 -3.54
N ILE A 54 6.73 -5.78 -2.85
CA ILE A 54 5.40 -5.17 -3.00
C ILE A 54 5.07 -4.11 -1.94
N ALA A 55 5.98 -3.88 -0.99
CA ALA A 55 5.75 -3.10 0.23
C ALA A 55 5.02 -1.78 0.00
N TYR A 56 5.52 -0.96 -0.92
CA TYR A 56 4.95 0.33 -1.25
C TYR A 56 3.91 0.25 -2.36
N ALA A 57 4.18 -0.57 -3.38
CA ALA A 57 3.31 -0.73 -4.55
C ALA A 57 1.89 -1.17 -4.15
N GLY A 58 1.77 -2.16 -3.25
CA GLY A 58 0.49 -2.69 -2.79
C GLY A 58 -0.15 -1.91 -1.64
N SER A 59 0.65 -1.14 -0.87
CA SER A 59 0.18 -0.47 0.36
C SER A 59 -1.00 0.47 0.09
N VAL A 60 -1.97 0.43 1.01
CA VAL A 60 -3.10 1.37 1.00
C VAL A 60 -2.72 2.75 1.53
N GLN A 61 -1.49 2.91 2.05
CA GLN A 61 -0.90 4.17 2.53
C GLN A 61 0.24 4.68 1.61
N GLY A 62 0.46 4.04 0.45
CA GLY A 62 1.43 4.47 -0.55
C GLY A 62 2.88 4.24 -0.12
N GLY A 63 3.70 5.29 -0.14
CA GLY A 63 5.13 5.24 0.20
C GLY A 63 5.46 5.12 1.69
N ASP A 64 4.47 4.98 2.56
CA ASP A 64 4.74 4.81 3.99
C ASP A 64 5.46 3.49 4.28
N HIS A 65 6.45 3.55 5.17
CA HIS A 65 7.23 2.39 5.60
C HIS A 65 6.69 1.78 6.90
N THR A 66 5.88 2.52 7.67
CA THR A 66 5.30 1.98 8.90
C THR A 66 4.08 1.08 8.66
N SER A 67 3.45 1.17 7.49
CA SER A 67 2.35 0.33 7.01
C SER A 67 2.59 -0.14 5.58
N VAL A 68 3.29 -1.28 5.44
CA VAL A 68 3.67 -1.83 4.13
C VAL A 68 2.83 -3.06 3.75
N ALA A 69 2.47 -3.19 2.47
CA ALA A 69 1.87 -4.42 1.97
C ALA A 69 2.87 -5.58 2.09
N GLY A 70 2.40 -6.75 2.49
CA GLY A 70 3.26 -7.88 2.77
C GLY A 70 2.58 -9.21 2.54
N LEU A 71 3.39 -10.22 2.24
CA LEU A 71 2.99 -11.62 2.16
C LEU A 71 3.71 -12.44 3.25
N PRO A 72 3.02 -13.34 3.95
CA PRO A 72 1.58 -13.59 3.88
C PRO A 72 0.77 -12.42 4.46
N VAL A 73 -0.50 -12.28 4.05
CA VAL A 73 -1.37 -11.14 4.41
C VAL A 73 -1.93 -11.21 5.84
N ASP A 74 -1.76 -12.34 6.52
CA ASP A 74 -2.35 -12.68 7.82
C ASP A 74 -1.30 -12.78 8.95
N ASN A 75 -0.27 -11.95 8.86
CA ASN A 75 0.76 -11.85 9.90
C ASN A 75 1.30 -10.42 10.08
N ASP A 76 2.25 -10.32 11.02
CA ASP A 76 2.96 -9.11 11.43
C ASP A 76 3.89 -8.51 10.36
N SER A 77 4.14 -9.22 9.27
CA SER A 77 4.93 -8.74 8.14
C SER A 77 4.11 -7.98 7.08
N SER A 78 2.79 -7.91 7.25
CA SER A 78 1.87 -7.19 6.39
C SER A 78 1.19 -6.01 7.12
N GLU A 79 0.67 -5.06 6.35
CA GLU A 79 -0.11 -3.92 6.88
C GLU A 79 -1.38 -4.32 7.65
N ALA A 80 -1.79 -5.60 7.60
CA ALA A 80 -2.83 -6.10 8.50
C ALA A 80 -2.44 -5.90 9.97
N TRP A 81 -1.15 -5.99 10.31
CA TRP A 81 -0.68 -5.74 11.66
C TRP A 81 -0.61 -4.24 12.01
N SER A 82 -0.22 -3.40 11.05
CA SER A 82 -0.30 -1.95 11.20
C SER A 82 -1.72 -1.48 11.49
N VAL A 83 -2.75 -2.11 10.90
CA VAL A 83 -4.16 -1.86 11.26
C VAL A 83 -4.43 -2.07 12.76
N PHE A 84 -3.87 -3.11 13.37
CA PHE A 84 -4.03 -3.35 14.81
C PHE A 84 -3.45 -2.18 15.61
N LEU A 85 -2.20 -1.84 15.32
CA LEU A 85 -1.44 -0.83 16.05
C LEU A 85 -2.07 0.56 15.89
N ASP A 86 -2.43 0.93 14.66
CA ASP A 86 -3.01 2.24 14.35
C ASP A 86 -4.41 2.38 14.95
N SER A 87 -5.24 1.33 14.89
CA SER A 87 -6.59 1.35 15.47
C SER A 87 -6.56 1.38 17.01
N GLY A 88 -5.59 0.67 17.61
CA GLY A 88 -5.36 0.69 19.05
C GLY A 88 -4.57 1.91 19.55
N VAL A 89 -4.06 2.74 18.63
CA VAL A 89 -3.14 3.86 18.92
C VAL A 89 -1.93 3.39 19.76
N VAL A 90 -1.34 2.27 19.35
CA VAL A 90 -0.17 1.69 19.99
C VAL A 90 1.08 2.03 19.19
N CYS A 91 2.09 2.61 19.85
CA CYS A 91 3.38 2.85 19.24
C CYS A 91 4.01 1.53 18.80
N MET A 92 4.38 1.40 17.53
CA MET A 92 5.00 0.18 17.00
C MET A 92 6.30 -0.21 17.73
N PHE A 93 7.04 0.76 18.29
CA PHE A 93 8.25 0.46 19.06
C PHE A 93 7.98 -0.14 20.44
N THR A 94 6.72 -0.14 20.87
CA THR A 94 6.26 -0.80 22.10
C THR A 94 5.51 -2.09 21.81
N ALA A 95 5.26 -2.41 20.54
CA ALA A 95 4.57 -3.62 20.15
C ALA A 95 5.43 -4.85 20.45
N VAL A 96 4.76 -5.89 20.92
CA VAL A 96 5.31 -7.25 21.03
C VAL A 96 4.60 -8.14 20.00
N ASP A 97 4.67 -9.46 20.15
CA ASP A 97 4.00 -10.38 19.24
C ASP A 97 2.47 -10.17 19.21
N ASP A 98 1.86 -10.48 18.08
CA ASP A 98 0.44 -10.24 17.82
C ASP A 98 -0.47 -10.96 18.84
N SER A 99 -0.10 -12.16 19.28
CA SER A 99 -0.87 -12.93 20.25
C SER A 99 -0.92 -12.26 21.63
N THR A 100 0.22 -11.74 22.10
CA THR A 100 0.30 -11.00 23.36
C THR A 100 -0.46 -9.68 23.28
N MET A 101 -0.34 -8.98 22.15
CA MET A 101 -1.03 -7.71 21.93
C MET A 101 -2.56 -7.87 21.86
N ILE A 102 -3.06 -8.90 21.16
CA ILE A 102 -4.49 -9.23 21.15
C ILE A 102 -4.98 -9.61 22.55
N LYS A 103 -4.16 -10.33 23.33
CA LYS A 103 -4.47 -10.63 24.74
C LYS A 103 -4.62 -9.34 25.57
N TYR A 104 -3.75 -8.34 25.36
CA TYR A 104 -3.88 -7.06 26.03
C TYR A 104 -5.18 -6.34 25.63
N LEU A 105 -5.49 -6.27 24.33
CA LEU A 105 -6.76 -5.71 23.86
C LEU A 105 -7.95 -6.39 24.54
N ASN A 106 -7.99 -7.72 24.55
CA ASN A 106 -9.07 -8.49 25.19
C ASN A 106 -9.16 -8.26 26.70
N THR A 107 -8.02 -8.13 27.38
CA THR A 107 -7.98 -7.87 28.82
C THR A 107 -8.55 -6.49 29.17
N VAL A 108 -8.27 -5.48 28.34
CA VAL A 108 -8.74 -4.11 28.57
C VAL A 108 -10.20 -3.93 28.16
N THR A 109 -10.61 -4.51 27.04
CA THR A 109 -11.90 -4.22 26.40
C THR A 109 -12.98 -5.26 26.68
N GLY A 110 -12.59 -6.49 27.02
CA GLY A 110 -13.51 -7.63 27.14
C GLY A 110 -14.09 -8.13 25.81
N TRP A 111 -13.55 -7.70 24.66
CA TRP A 111 -14.11 -8.06 23.35
C TRP A 111 -13.92 -9.53 22.97
N ASN A 112 -12.90 -10.20 23.54
CA ASN A 112 -12.59 -11.61 23.29
C ASN A 112 -12.37 -11.96 21.81
N ILE A 113 -11.77 -11.07 21.02
CA ILE A 113 -11.46 -11.34 19.62
C ILE A 113 -10.34 -12.39 19.53
N THR A 114 -10.37 -13.23 18.50
CA THR A 114 -9.28 -14.16 18.22
C THR A 114 -8.33 -13.60 17.16
N ARG A 115 -7.14 -14.21 17.03
CA ARG A 115 -6.18 -13.88 15.97
C ARG A 115 -6.77 -14.14 14.59
N GLU A 116 -7.53 -15.24 14.45
CA GLU A 116 -8.22 -15.63 13.22
C GLU A 116 -9.32 -14.62 12.86
N GLU A 117 -10.09 -14.14 13.83
CA GLU A 117 -11.08 -13.10 13.60
C GLU A 117 -10.42 -11.77 13.20
N PHE A 118 -9.29 -11.42 13.84
CA PHE A 118 -8.55 -10.22 13.50
C PHE A 118 -8.05 -10.23 12.05
N TYR A 119 -7.28 -11.25 11.66
CA TYR A 119 -6.71 -11.32 10.32
C TYR A 119 -7.73 -11.75 9.25
N GLY A 120 -8.79 -12.47 9.61
CA GLY A 120 -9.81 -12.94 8.66
C GLY A 120 -10.90 -11.91 8.38
N GLU A 121 -11.22 -11.05 9.35
CA GLU A 121 -12.31 -10.08 9.25
C GLU A 121 -11.94 -8.65 9.58
N ILE A 122 -11.28 -8.38 10.71
CA ILE A 122 -11.09 -7.00 11.18
C ILE A 122 -10.08 -6.24 10.31
N ALA A 123 -8.88 -6.80 10.12
CA ALA A 123 -7.85 -6.17 9.31
C ALA A 123 -8.25 -6.06 7.83
N PRO A 124 -8.74 -7.12 7.15
CA PRO A 124 -9.18 -7.01 5.76
C PRO A 124 -10.34 -6.03 5.57
N ARG A 125 -11.23 -5.85 6.56
CA ARG A 125 -12.30 -4.85 6.53
C ARG A 125 -11.72 -3.43 6.46
N VAL A 126 -10.77 -3.12 7.34
CA VAL A 126 -10.11 -1.81 7.34
C VAL A 126 -9.30 -1.59 6.06
N LEU A 127 -8.49 -2.58 5.66
CA LEU A 127 -7.68 -2.49 4.43
C LEU A 127 -8.55 -2.34 3.18
N SER A 128 -9.65 -3.09 3.06
CA SER A 128 -10.56 -2.99 1.91
C SER A 128 -11.22 -1.62 1.84
N LEU A 129 -11.62 -1.05 2.99
CA LEU A 129 -12.18 0.30 3.04
C LEU A 129 -11.12 1.35 2.65
N GLN A 130 -9.91 1.26 3.21
CA GLN A 130 -8.79 2.14 2.86
C GLN A 130 -8.45 2.04 1.37
N ARG A 131 -8.45 0.83 0.82
CA ARG A 131 -8.20 0.58 -0.60
C ARG A 131 -9.25 1.27 -1.48
N ILE A 132 -10.53 1.13 -1.17
CA ILE A 132 -11.61 1.79 -1.91
C ILE A 132 -11.44 3.32 -1.85
N LEU A 133 -11.20 3.87 -0.65
CA LEU A 133 -10.99 5.32 -0.48
C LEU A 133 -9.77 5.83 -1.25
N LEU A 134 -8.68 5.06 -1.24
CA LEU A 134 -7.48 5.38 -2.01
C LEU A 134 -7.79 5.43 -3.52
N LEU A 135 -8.52 4.43 -4.04
CA LEU A 135 -8.85 4.38 -5.46
C LEU A 135 -9.89 5.41 -5.88
N LEU A 136 -10.80 5.83 -4.99
CA LEU A 136 -11.66 6.99 -5.23
C LEU A 136 -10.83 8.24 -5.52
N GLY A 137 -9.67 8.37 -4.87
CA GLY A 137 -8.72 9.45 -5.09
C GLY A 137 -9.09 10.73 -4.35
N GLY A 138 -8.37 11.80 -4.68
CA GLY A 138 -8.59 13.15 -4.16
C GLY A 138 -9.22 14.08 -5.19
N PRO A 139 -9.37 15.38 -4.87
CA PRO A 139 -9.99 16.36 -5.76
C PRO A 139 -9.27 16.55 -7.10
N ASP A 140 -7.98 16.22 -7.16
CA ASP A 140 -7.10 16.49 -8.30
C ASP A 140 -6.35 15.25 -8.82
N VAL A 141 -6.46 14.11 -8.15
CA VAL A 141 -5.70 12.89 -8.49
C VAL A 141 -6.53 11.64 -8.22
N THR A 142 -6.56 10.73 -9.18
CA THR A 142 -7.12 9.37 -9.05
C THR A 142 -6.05 8.34 -9.35
N TRP A 143 -6.05 7.22 -8.63
CA TRP A 143 -5.08 6.15 -8.82
C TRP A 143 -5.68 5.01 -9.63
N ASP A 144 -5.08 4.71 -10.79
CA ASP A 144 -5.30 3.49 -11.57
C ASP A 144 -4.33 2.39 -11.10
N PRO A 145 -4.81 1.30 -10.49
CA PRO A 145 -4.01 0.15 -10.06
C PRO A 145 -3.07 -0.43 -11.12
N ARG A 146 -3.49 -0.42 -12.39
CA ARG A 146 -2.72 -0.96 -13.52
C ARG A 146 -1.43 -0.19 -13.77
N ILE A 147 -1.36 1.05 -13.28
CA ILE A 147 -0.28 2.01 -13.49
C ILE A 147 0.40 2.37 -12.17
N HIS A 148 -0.38 2.55 -11.09
CA HIS A 148 0.05 3.20 -9.86
C HIS A 148 0.28 2.24 -8.68
N ASP A 149 -0.10 0.97 -8.80
CA ASP A 149 0.40 -0.08 -7.89
C ASP A 149 1.74 -0.59 -8.41
N ASP A 150 2.70 0.33 -8.49
CA ASP A 150 4.06 0.04 -8.93
C ASP A 150 5.05 0.77 -8.05
N ASN A 151 6.28 0.25 -8.03
CA ASN A 151 7.39 0.86 -7.33
C ASN A 151 7.95 2.05 -8.13
N PRO A 152 8.67 2.98 -7.47
CA PRO A 152 9.43 3.99 -8.20
C PRO A 152 10.34 3.33 -9.25
N PRO A 153 10.39 3.81 -10.51
CA PRO A 153 11.15 3.15 -11.59
C PRO A 153 12.62 2.86 -11.24
N ARG A 154 13.23 3.71 -10.40
CA ARG A 154 14.59 3.56 -9.89
C ARG A 154 14.83 2.27 -9.09
N PHE A 155 13.78 1.61 -8.59
CA PHE A 155 13.88 0.33 -7.89
C PHE A 155 14.12 -0.85 -8.85
N TYR A 156 13.83 -0.68 -10.14
CA TYR A 156 14.14 -1.65 -11.20
C TYR A 156 15.53 -1.44 -11.82
N GLU A 157 16.16 -0.30 -11.53
CA GLU A 157 17.55 -0.04 -11.92
C GLU A 157 18.53 -0.73 -10.95
N PRO A 158 19.61 -1.37 -11.45
CA PRO A 158 20.63 -1.98 -10.61
C PRO A 158 21.28 -1.00 -9.64
N LEU A 159 21.59 -1.46 -8.43
CA LEU A 159 22.40 -0.70 -7.48
C LEU A 159 23.77 -0.40 -8.10
N PRO A 160 24.21 0.88 -8.13
CA PRO A 160 25.42 1.27 -8.86
C PRO A 160 26.71 0.87 -8.12
N SER A 161 26.65 0.71 -6.80
CA SER A 161 27.80 0.51 -5.92
C SER A 161 27.40 -0.19 -4.62
N GLY A 162 28.39 -0.51 -3.78
CA GLY A 162 28.20 -1.10 -2.46
C GLY A 162 28.14 -2.64 -2.46
N PRO A 163 27.87 -3.27 -1.30
CA PRO A 163 27.93 -4.72 -1.13
C PRO A 163 26.96 -5.51 -2.02
N TYR A 164 25.85 -4.87 -2.43
CA TYR A 164 24.82 -5.45 -3.30
C TYR A 164 24.80 -4.80 -4.69
N LYS A 165 25.95 -4.31 -5.18
CA LYS A 165 26.08 -3.75 -6.54
C LYS A 165 25.49 -4.71 -7.57
N GLY A 166 24.69 -4.18 -8.48
CA GLY A 166 24.01 -4.96 -9.52
C GLY A 166 22.63 -5.51 -9.11
N ALA A 167 22.31 -5.54 -7.81
CA ALA A 167 21.00 -5.99 -7.35
C ALA A 167 19.89 -5.00 -7.78
N ARG A 168 18.76 -5.55 -8.21
CA ARG A 168 17.55 -4.84 -8.62
C ARG A 168 16.35 -5.70 -8.31
N VAL A 169 15.17 -5.10 -8.34
CA VAL A 169 13.92 -5.85 -8.31
C VAL A 169 13.53 -6.27 -9.72
N ASP A 170 12.94 -7.46 -9.86
CA ASP A 170 12.34 -7.91 -11.11
C ASP A 170 10.87 -7.41 -11.18
N PRO A 171 10.49 -6.61 -12.18
CA PRO A 171 9.11 -6.16 -12.34
C PRO A 171 8.09 -7.30 -12.44
N SER A 172 8.48 -8.47 -12.95
CA SER A 172 7.59 -9.62 -13.05
C SER A 172 7.31 -10.27 -11.69
N ASP A 173 8.30 -10.30 -10.80
CA ASP A 173 8.14 -10.77 -9.42
C ASP A 173 7.19 -9.85 -8.64
N VAL A 174 7.32 -8.53 -8.80
CA VAL A 174 6.41 -7.54 -8.19
C VAL A 174 4.98 -7.78 -8.63
N ARG A 175 4.73 -7.91 -9.94
CA ARG A 175 3.37 -8.17 -10.46
C ARG A 175 2.79 -9.48 -9.94
N SER A 176 3.59 -10.55 -9.90
CA SER A 176 3.14 -11.86 -9.39
C SER A 176 2.77 -11.78 -7.91
N LYS A 177 3.61 -11.14 -7.09
CA LYS A 177 3.37 -10.98 -5.66
C LYS A 177 2.22 -10.03 -5.36
N LEU A 178 2.01 -8.98 -6.16
CA LEU A 178 0.83 -8.12 -6.02
C LEU A 178 -0.46 -8.90 -6.29
N ALA A 179 -0.48 -9.74 -7.33
CA ALA A 179 -1.63 -10.59 -7.60
C ALA A 179 -1.91 -11.59 -6.46
N GLU A 180 -0.86 -12.16 -5.86
CA GLU A 180 -0.99 -13.01 -4.67
C GLU A 180 -1.54 -12.23 -3.47
N TYR A 181 -1.03 -11.02 -3.24
CA TYR A 181 -1.48 -10.12 -2.17
C TYR A 181 -2.96 -9.73 -2.34
N TYR A 182 -3.38 -9.34 -3.55
CA TYR A 182 -4.79 -9.05 -3.86
C TYR A 182 -5.68 -10.26 -3.60
N LYS A 183 -5.28 -11.43 -4.11
CA LYS A 183 -6.00 -12.67 -3.87
C LYS A 183 -6.11 -13.01 -2.38
N GLY A 184 -5.03 -12.81 -1.62
CA GLY A 184 -5.00 -13.04 -0.17
C GLY A 184 -6.01 -12.21 0.61
N LEU A 185 -6.28 -10.98 0.16
CA LEU A 185 -7.28 -10.10 0.76
C LEU A 185 -8.68 -10.26 0.16
N GLY A 186 -8.85 -11.14 -0.84
CA GLY A 186 -10.10 -11.33 -1.56
C GLY A 186 -10.44 -10.15 -2.48
N TRP A 187 -9.42 -9.54 -3.07
CA TRP A 187 -9.54 -8.50 -4.09
C TRP A 187 -9.36 -9.11 -5.49
N ASP A 188 -9.90 -8.44 -6.50
CA ASP A 188 -9.77 -8.83 -7.91
C ASP A 188 -8.39 -8.48 -8.50
N GLU A 189 -8.20 -8.74 -9.79
CA GLU A 189 -6.96 -8.47 -10.51
C GLU A 189 -6.57 -6.98 -10.58
N TYR A 190 -7.53 -6.08 -10.34
CA TYR A 190 -7.30 -4.64 -10.24
C TYR A 190 -7.08 -4.20 -8.78
N GLY A 191 -7.00 -5.15 -7.84
CA GLY A 191 -6.87 -4.88 -6.42
C GLY A 191 -8.10 -4.16 -5.86
N ILE A 192 -9.28 -4.37 -6.44
CA ILE A 192 -10.56 -3.88 -5.92
C ILE A 192 -11.19 -5.01 -5.11
N PRO A 193 -11.65 -4.76 -3.86
CA PRO A 193 -12.35 -5.78 -3.09
C PRO A 193 -13.56 -6.35 -3.85
N THR A 194 -13.68 -7.68 -3.91
CA THR A 194 -14.82 -8.31 -4.59
C THR A 194 -16.13 -8.08 -3.83
N GLU A 195 -17.28 -8.17 -4.50
CA GLU A 195 -18.57 -8.06 -3.83
C GLU A 195 -18.74 -9.12 -2.72
N GLU A 196 -18.29 -10.36 -2.98
CA GLU A 196 -18.27 -11.43 -1.98
C GLU A 196 -17.48 -11.02 -0.73
N THR A 197 -16.26 -10.52 -0.95
CA THR A 197 -15.39 -10.03 0.14
C THR A 197 -16.03 -8.88 0.91
N LEU A 198 -16.59 -7.88 0.23
CA LEU A 198 -17.22 -6.73 0.89
C LEU A 198 -18.43 -7.15 1.73
N ARG A 199 -19.29 -8.04 1.22
CA ARG A 199 -20.43 -8.58 1.97
C ARG A 199 -19.98 -9.39 3.19
N ARG A 200 -18.97 -10.25 3.03
CA ARG A 200 -18.37 -11.02 4.13
C ARG A 200 -17.79 -10.10 5.21
N LEU A 201 -17.14 -9.01 4.79
CA LEU A 201 -16.57 -8.00 5.68
C LEU A 201 -17.59 -6.99 6.20
N LYS A 202 -18.88 -7.15 5.87
CA LYS A 202 -19.99 -6.27 6.31
C LYS A 202 -19.86 -4.81 5.83
N LEU A 203 -19.20 -4.61 4.69
CA LEU A 203 -19.05 -3.31 4.01
C LEU A 203 -20.10 -3.15 2.89
N TYR A 204 -21.37 -3.30 3.23
CA TYR A 204 -22.46 -3.36 2.24
C TYR A 204 -22.56 -2.08 1.39
N ASP A 205 -22.39 -0.91 2.02
CA ASP A 205 -22.46 0.39 1.34
C ASP A 205 -21.31 0.61 0.34
N ALA A 206 -20.20 -0.11 0.51
CA ALA A 206 -19.04 0.00 -0.36
C ALA A 206 -19.15 -0.88 -1.63
N VAL A 207 -20.15 -1.78 -1.71
CA VAL A 207 -20.34 -2.67 -2.86
C VAL A 207 -20.58 -1.88 -4.14
N GLU A 208 -21.46 -0.89 -4.10
CA GLU A 208 -21.77 -0.04 -5.25
C GLU A 208 -20.53 0.75 -5.68
N VAL A 209 -19.84 1.36 -4.70
CA VAL A 209 -18.61 2.12 -4.95
C VAL A 209 -17.52 1.26 -5.61
N ALA A 210 -17.34 0.02 -5.14
CA ALA A 210 -16.38 -0.91 -5.75
C ALA A 210 -16.77 -1.31 -7.18
N ARG A 211 -18.06 -1.43 -7.48
CA ARG A 211 -18.56 -1.66 -8.84
C ARG A 211 -18.23 -0.49 -9.76
N GLU A 212 -18.56 0.73 -9.34
CA GLU A 212 -18.26 1.95 -10.10
C GLU A 212 -16.75 2.12 -10.34
N LEU A 213 -15.93 1.82 -9.34
CA LEU A 213 -14.46 1.83 -9.47
C LEU A 213 -13.98 0.83 -10.52
N ARG A 214 -14.56 -0.37 -10.57
CA ARG A 214 -14.23 -1.40 -11.55
C ARG A 214 -14.59 -0.95 -12.96
N GLU A 215 -15.82 -0.47 -13.16
CA GLU A 215 -16.28 0.04 -14.46
C GLU A 215 -15.39 1.17 -14.97
N ARG A 216 -14.95 2.07 -14.08
CA ARG A 216 -14.02 3.16 -14.41
C ARG A 216 -12.63 2.67 -14.81
N ILE A 217 -12.15 1.58 -14.23
CA ILE A 217 -10.83 1.01 -14.55
C ILE A 217 -10.90 0.18 -15.83
N GLU A 218 -11.99 -0.53 -16.08
CA GLU A 218 -12.18 -1.34 -17.29
C GLU A 218 -12.45 -0.51 -18.55
N GLY A 219 -13.16 0.62 -18.41
CA GLY A 219 -13.43 1.58 -19.48
C GLY A 219 -12.21 2.39 -19.94
#